data_AF-A0A1I5L139-F1
#
_entry.id   AF-A0A1I5L139-F1
#
_cell.length_a   1.000
_cell.length_b   1.000
_cell.length_c   1.000
_cell.angle_alpha   90.00
_cell.angle_beta   90.00
_cell.angle_gamma   90.00
#
_symmetry.space_group_name_H-M   'P 1'
#
loop_
_entity.id
_entity.type
_entity.pdbx_description
1 polymer ?
#
loop_
_entity_poly.entity_id
_entity_poly.type
_entity_poly.pdbx_seq_one_letter_code
_entity_poly.pdbx_strand_id
1 'polypeptide(L)'
;MTEQSKKKACDRIVAKAAKEMVEGRGAPLGMMIDRMLTFAAAQAVRVEGSAKTAEKFRQLADKIEAGIFAHLESGQGKGRKH
;
A
#
# COMPACT_ATOMS: atom_id res chain seq x y z
N MET A 1 1.11 23.39 10.40
CA MET A 1 1.56 22.31 9.49
C MET A 1 0.54 22.15 8.38
N THR A 2 0.92 22.16 7.11
CA THR A 2 -0.01 22.06 5.96
C THR A 2 -0.46 20.60 5.76
N GLU A 3 -1.58 20.38 5.06
CA GLU A 3 -2.04 19.02 4.73
C GLU A 3 -1.01 18.24 3.92
N GLN A 4 -0.29 18.91 3.01
CA GLN A 4 0.78 18.26 2.25
C GLN A 4 1.96 17.87 3.14
N SER A 5 2.32 18.68 4.14
CA SER A 5 3.40 18.31 5.06
C SER A 5 2.98 17.22 6.05
N LYS A 6 1.70 17.16 6.45
CA LYS A 6 1.14 16.02 7.19
C LYS A 6 1.26 14.72 6.41
N LYS A 7 0.84 14.69 5.13
CA LYS A 7 0.96 13.50 4.27
C LYS A 7 2.40 13.02 4.17
N LYS A 8 3.33 13.92 3.84
CA LYS A 8 4.76 13.60 3.75
C LYS A 8 5.34 13.07 5.06
N ALA A 9 4.85 13.54 6.21
CA ALA A 9 5.29 13.02 7.51
C ALA A 9 4.78 11.59 7.74
N CYS A 10 3.51 11.33 7.44
CA CYS A 10 2.94 9.98 7.50
C CYS A 10 3.70 9.01 6.59
N ASP A 11 3.97 9.40 5.33
CA ASP A 11 4.68 8.56 4.36
C ASP A 11 6.08 8.18 4.87
N ARG A 12 6.80 9.13 5.49
CA ARG A 12 8.11 8.85 6.10
C ARG A 12 8.03 7.87 7.26
N ILE A 13 7.00 7.97 8.10
CA ILE A 13 6.81 7.07 9.24
C ILE A 13 6.51 5.65 8.74
N VAL A 14 5.63 5.53 7.74
CA VAL A 14 5.29 4.25 7.09
C VAL A 14 6.54 3.62 6.47
N ALA A 15 7.32 4.39 5.71
CA ALA A 15 8.57 3.91 5.12
C ALA A 15 9.59 3.46 6.19
N LYS A 16 9.70 4.20 7.29
CA LYS A 16 10.56 3.82 8.42
C LYS A 16 10.11 2.51 9.07
N ALA A 17 8.81 2.33 9.29
CA ALA A 17 8.26 1.12 9.87
C ALA A 17 8.50 -0.10 8.97
N ALA A 18 8.31 0.05 7.66
CA ALA A 18 8.61 -0.98 6.66
C ALA A 18 10.10 -1.37 6.70
N LYS A 19 10.99 -0.37 6.71
CA LYS A 19 12.44 -0.57 6.79
C LYS A 19 12.84 -1.31 8.07
N GLU A 20 12.31 -0.91 9.22
CA GLU A 20 12.60 -1.54 10.51
C GLU A 20 12.17 -3.02 10.54
N MET A 21 11.00 -3.34 9.98
CA MET A 21 10.55 -4.74 9.91
C MET A 21 11.43 -5.60 9.01
N VAL A 22 11.81 -5.10 7.84
CA VAL A 22 12.59 -5.89 6.86
C VAL A 22 14.07 -5.91 7.23
N GLU A 23 14.71 -4.76 7.33
CA GLU A 23 16.16 -4.67 7.55
C GLU A 23 16.52 -4.84 9.04
N GLY A 24 15.73 -4.29 9.95
CA GLY A 24 16.00 -4.32 11.39
C GLY A 24 15.66 -5.66 12.05
N ARG A 25 14.67 -6.39 11.51
CA ARG A 25 14.16 -7.64 12.10
C ARG A 25 14.24 -8.85 11.16
N GLY A 26 14.67 -8.67 9.92
CA GLY A 26 14.79 -9.76 8.94
C GLY A 26 13.45 -10.31 8.47
N ALA A 27 12.34 -9.58 8.63
CA ALA A 27 11.04 -10.07 8.18
C ALA A 27 11.02 -10.16 6.63
N PRO A 28 10.48 -11.24 6.06
CA PRO A 28 10.27 -11.32 4.62
C PRO A 28 9.41 -10.15 4.12
N LEU A 29 9.73 -9.61 2.94
CA LEU A 29 9.02 -8.44 2.39
C LEU A 29 7.50 -8.68 2.31
N GLY A 30 7.09 -9.87 1.85
CA GLY A 30 5.68 -10.25 1.78
C GLY A 30 4.97 -10.23 3.14
N MET A 31 5.67 -10.65 4.20
CA MET A 31 5.14 -10.58 5.57
C MET A 31 4.96 -9.13 6.03
N MET A 32 5.94 -8.26 5.75
CA MET A 32 5.84 -6.84 6.09
C MET A 32 4.62 -6.19 5.40
N ILE A 33 4.42 -6.44 4.11
CA ILE A 33 3.29 -5.91 3.34
C ILE A 33 1.97 -6.38 3.93
N ASP A 34 1.84 -7.68 4.20
CA ASP A 34 0.65 -8.27 4.79
C ASP A 34 0.31 -7.67 6.17
N ARG A 35 1.32 -7.50 7.05
CA ARG A 35 1.11 -6.88 8.38
C ARG A 35 0.68 -5.42 8.27
N MET A 36 1.28 -4.64 7.37
CA MET A 36 0.91 -3.23 7.16
C MET A 36 -0.50 -3.09 6.59
N LEU A 37 -0.86 -3.91 5.60
CA LEU A 37 -2.19 -3.91 5.01
C LEU A 37 -3.26 -4.33 6.04
N THR A 38 -2.99 -5.39 6.81
CA THR A 38 -3.89 -5.88 7.86
C THR A 38 -4.11 -4.82 8.93
N PHE A 39 -3.05 -4.14 9.39
CA PHE A 39 -3.18 -3.07 10.36
C PHE A 39 -4.02 -1.90 9.81
N ALA A 40 -3.75 -1.45 8.58
CA ALA A 40 -4.49 -0.38 7.94
C ALA A 40 -5.99 -0.74 7.79
N ALA A 41 -6.30 -1.97 7.36
CA ALA A 41 -7.66 -2.47 7.26
C ALA A 41 -8.37 -2.46 8.62
N ALA A 42 -7.71 -2.94 9.68
CA ALA A 42 -8.27 -2.94 11.03
C ALA A 42 -8.59 -1.52 11.53
N GLN A 43 -7.70 -0.56 11.27
CA GLN A 43 -7.97 0.85 11.61
C GLN A 43 -9.14 1.43 10.79
N ALA A 44 -9.23 1.11 9.51
CA ALA A 44 -10.35 1.54 8.67
C ALA A 44 -11.69 0.99 9.18
N VAL A 45 -11.75 -0.31 9.52
CA VAL A 45 -12.94 -0.92 10.11
C VAL A 45 -13.32 -0.23 11.42
N ARG A 46 -12.35 0.08 12.28
CA ARG A 46 -12.60 0.76 13.56
C ARG A 46 -13.19 2.16 13.39
N VAL A 47 -12.78 2.88 12.35
CA VAL A 47 -13.19 4.29 12.11
C VAL A 47 -14.46 4.38 11.28
N GLU A 48 -14.62 3.51 10.28
CA GLU A 48 -15.65 3.64 9.24
C GLU A 48 -16.65 2.48 9.20
N GLY A 49 -16.40 1.40 9.95
CA GLY A 49 -17.17 0.17 9.89
C GLY A 49 -16.75 -0.77 8.76
N SER A 50 -17.12 -2.03 8.90
CA SER A 50 -16.72 -3.12 8.00
C SER A 50 -17.30 -2.97 6.59
N ALA A 51 -18.59 -2.60 6.47
CA ALA A 51 -19.26 -2.47 5.18
C ALA A 51 -18.60 -1.41 4.28
N LYS A 52 -18.36 -0.21 4.83
CA LYS A 52 -17.72 0.90 4.11
C LYS A 52 -16.25 0.62 3.81
N THR A 53 -15.54 -0.03 4.72
CA THR A 53 -14.15 -0.45 4.48
C THR A 53 -14.08 -1.43 3.31
N ALA A 54 -14.96 -2.44 3.28
CA ALA A 54 -15.01 -3.41 2.19
C ALA A 54 -15.36 -2.77 0.84
N GLU A 55 -16.27 -1.80 0.84
CA GLU A 55 -16.59 -1.01 -0.37
C GLU A 55 -15.37 -0.26 -0.90
N LYS A 56 -14.64 0.45 -0.03
CA LYS A 56 -13.41 1.16 -0.41
C LYS A 56 -12.33 0.23 -0.95
N PHE A 57 -12.19 -0.97 -0.39
CA PHE A 57 -11.24 -1.96 -0.88
C PHE A 57 -11.62 -2.51 -2.25
N ARG A 58 -12.91 -2.71 -2.53
CA ARG A 58 -13.38 -3.05 -3.88
C ARG A 58 -13.06 -1.94 -4.88
N GLN A 59 -13.34 -0.68 -4.54
CA GLN A 59 -12.98 0.46 -5.39
C GLN A 59 -11.46 0.58 -5.62
N LEU A 60 -10.65 0.21 -4.63
CA LEU A 60 -9.20 0.15 -4.79
C LEU A 60 -8.80 -0.98 -5.75
N ALA A 61 -9.41 -2.16 -5.64
CA ALA A 61 -9.20 -3.26 -6.57
C ALA A 61 -9.54 -2.85 -8.01
N ASP A 62 -10.69 -2.22 -8.23
CA ASP A 62 -11.10 -1.70 -9.55
C ASP A 62 -10.05 -0.73 -10.13
N LYS A 63 -9.47 0.13 -9.29
CA LYS A 63 -8.41 1.07 -9.71
C LYS A 63 -7.09 0.38 -10.04
N ILE A 64 -6.75 -0.67 -9.30
CA ILE A 64 -5.56 -1.49 -9.57
C ILE A 64 -5.71 -2.17 -10.93
N GLU A 65 -6.86 -2.80 -11.18
CA GLU A 65 -7.20 -3.41 -12.47
C GLU A 65 -7.21 -2.39 -13.61
N ALA A 66 -7.67 -1.16 -13.34
CA ALA A 66 -7.59 -0.04 -14.28
C ALA A 66 -6.17 0.53 -14.49
N GLY A 67 -5.15 -0.01 -13.83
CA GLY A 67 -3.75 0.33 -14.07
C GLY A 67 -3.22 1.53 -13.27
N ILE A 68 -3.83 1.88 -12.12
CA ILE A 68 -3.35 3.00 -11.27
C ILE A 68 -1.87 2.84 -10.86
N PHE A 69 -1.37 1.60 -10.82
CA PHE A 69 0.02 1.25 -10.51
C PHE A 69 0.80 0.66 -11.69
N ALA A 70 0.30 0.77 -12.94
CA ALA A 70 0.99 0.23 -14.12
C ALA A 70 2.43 0.74 -14.27
N HIS A 71 2.73 1.94 -13.78
CA HIS A 71 4.08 2.51 -13.77
C HIS A 71 5.06 1.80 -12.81
N LEU A 72 4.55 1.03 -11.84
CA LEU A 72 5.35 0.20 -10.93
C LEU A 72 5.64 -1.19 -11.51
N GLU A 73 4.90 -1.63 -12.52
CA GLU A 73 5.11 -2.88 -13.23
C GLU A 73 6.17 -2.71 -14.34
N SER A 74 7.42 -2.44 -13.95
CA SER A 74 8.54 -2.44 -14.89
C SER A 74 8.96 -3.88 -15.21
N GLY A 75 8.29 -4.54 -16.17
CA GLY A 75 8.74 -5.87 -16.60
C GLY A 75 7.92 -6.73 -17.56
N GLN A 76 6.69 -6.38 -17.95
CA GLN A 76 6.03 -7.12 -19.04
C GLN A 76 6.54 -6.59 -20.39
N GLY A 77 7.30 -7.43 -21.09
CA GLY A 77 8.21 -7.05 -22.16
C GLY A 77 7.61 -6.14 -23.22
N LYS A 78 8.35 -5.08 -23.57
CA LYS A 78 8.35 -4.54 -24.93
C LYS A 78 8.65 -5.70 -25.88
N GLY A 79 7.59 -6.33 -26.39
CA GLY A 79 7.63 -7.27 -27.49
C GLY A 79 8.42 -6.64 -28.62
N ARG A 80 9.62 -7.17 -28.80
CA ARG A 80 10.54 -6.94 -29.89
C ARG A 80 9.76 -7.25 -31.18
N LYS A 81 9.38 -6.22 -31.95
CA LYS A 81 8.96 -6.40 -33.33
C LYS A 81 10.17 -6.94 -34.09
N HIS A 82 10.16 -8.24 -34.38
CA HIS A 82 10.95 -8.83 -35.45
C HIS A 82 10.18 -8.66 -36.76
#